data_AF-A0A3M6VB58-F1
#
_entry.id   AF-A0A3M6VB58-F1
#
_cell.length_a   1.000
_cell.length_b   1.000
_cell.length_c   1.000
_cell.angle_alpha   90.00
_cell.angle_beta   90.00
_cell.angle_gamma   90.00
#
_symmetry.space_group_name_H-M   'P 1'
#
loop_
_entity.id
_entity.type
_entity.pdbx_description
1 polymer ?
#
loop_
_entity_poly.entity_id
_entity_poly.type
_entity_poly.pdbx_seq_one_letter_code
_entity_poly.pdbx_strand_id
1 'polypeptide(L)'
;MEKKDICKTGVTVFTPPPSTSYRYVIDLKDNKLKIWMEDCSSKKQWCKGDMLKEDYVTSANTIPNASPADYVKVKVYLQALSDDN
;
A
#
# COMPACT_ATOMS: atom_id res chain seq x y z
N MET A 1 8.11 23.12 1.64
CA MET A 1 8.21 21.68 1.94
C MET A 1 8.49 20.97 0.63
N GLU A 2 9.59 20.23 0.55
CA GLU A 2 9.98 19.47 -0.64
C GLU A 2 8.96 18.37 -0.91
N LYS A 3 8.28 18.42 -2.05
CA LYS A 3 7.37 17.37 -2.50
C LYS A 3 8.22 16.15 -2.84
N LYS A 4 8.15 15.11 -2.00
CA LYS A 4 8.84 13.85 -2.27
C LYS A 4 7.87 12.90 -2.96
N ASP A 5 8.10 12.69 -4.24
CA ASP A 5 7.46 11.62 -4.97
C ASP A 5 8.01 10.28 -4.45
N ILE A 6 7.11 9.36 -4.10
CA ILE A 6 7.47 8.04 -3.58
C ILE A 6 6.81 7.00 -4.48
N CYS A 7 7.58 6.02 -4.93
CA CYS A 7 7.08 4.83 -5.59
C CYS A 7 7.54 3.60 -4.80
N LYS A 8 6.59 2.75 -4.43
CA LYS A 8 6.85 1.48 -3.76
C LYS A 8 6.21 0.35 -4.54
N THR A 9 6.97 -0.71 -4.75
CA THR A 9 6.50 -1.92 -5.42
C THR A 9 6.70 -3.11 -4.52
N GLY A 10 5.88 -4.15 -4.68
CA GLY A 10 6.00 -5.35 -3.88
C GLY A 10 5.06 -6.46 -4.32
N VAL A 11 5.11 -7.55 -3.57
CA VAL A 11 4.21 -8.70 -3.69
C VAL A 11 3.57 -8.93 -2.32
N THR A 12 2.29 -9.28 -2.30
CA THR A 12 1.57 -9.66 -1.08
C THR A 12 0.70 -10.88 -1.31
N VAL A 13 0.39 -11.60 -0.24
CA VAL A 13 -0.60 -12.68 -0.19
C VAL A 13 -1.59 -12.35 0.92
N PHE A 14 -2.88 -12.58 0.68
CA PHE A 14 -3.92 -12.27 1.66
C PHE A 14 -4.46 -13.50 2.38
N THR A 15 -4.08 -14.71 1.92
CA THR A 15 -4.48 -15.99 2.52
C THR A 15 -3.27 -16.89 2.68
N PRO A 16 -3.31 -17.88 3.59
CA PRO A 16 -2.25 -18.87 3.71
C PRO A 16 -2.08 -19.69 2.42
N PRO A 17 -0.88 -20.23 2.16
CA PRO A 17 -0.64 -21.11 1.01
C PRO A 17 -1.58 -22.34 0.99
N PRO A 18 -2.01 -22.81 -0.19
CA PRO A 18 -1.74 -22.25 -1.52
C PRO A 18 -2.65 -21.05 -1.81
N SER A 19 -2.05 -19.86 -1.94
CA SER A 19 -2.75 -18.59 -2.14
C SER A 19 -2.28 -17.88 -3.40
N THR A 20 -3.18 -17.14 -4.03
CA THR A 20 -2.84 -16.19 -5.08
C THR A 20 -1.95 -15.08 -4.52
N SER A 21 -0.84 -14.82 -5.20
CA SER A 21 0.00 -13.66 -4.94
C SER A 21 -0.47 -12.46 -5.75
N TYR A 22 -0.28 -11.27 -5.20
CA TYR A 22 -0.66 -10.01 -5.81
C TYR A 22 0.55 -9.10 -5.91
N ARG A 23 0.85 -8.60 -7.12
CA ARG A 23 1.83 -7.53 -7.30
C ARG A 23 1.15 -6.20 -7.08
N TYR A 24 1.84 -5.28 -6.41
CA TYR A 24 1.31 -3.93 -6.21
C TYR A 24 2.33 -2.85 -6.50
N VAL A 25 1.81 -1.68 -6.84
CA VAL A 25 2.55 -0.42 -6.96
C VAL A 25 1.77 0.64 -6.17
N ILE A 26 2.45 1.31 -5.25
CA ILE A 26 1.93 2.44 -4.47
C ILE A 26 2.77 3.66 -4.84
N ASP A 27 2.13 4.62 -5.49
CA ASP A 27 2.74 5.88 -5.89
C ASP A 27 2.13 7.02 -5.09
N LEU A 28 2.97 7.89 -4.54
CA LEU A 28 2.60 9.18 -3.99
C LEU A 28 3.24 10.25 -4.87
N LYS A 29 2.41 11.03 -5.56
CA LYS A 29 2.83 12.18 -6.37
C LYS A 29 1.95 13.36 -6.06
N ASP A 30 2.52 14.55 -5.89
CA ASP A 30 1.76 15.75 -5.50
C ASP A 30 0.84 15.55 -4.29
N ASN A 31 1.28 14.77 -3.29
CA ASN A 31 0.50 14.34 -2.12
C ASN A 31 -0.75 13.51 -2.43
N LYS A 32 -0.91 13.05 -3.66
CA LYS A 32 -1.98 12.15 -4.07
C LYS A 32 -1.47 10.72 -4.18
N LEU A 33 -2.19 9.81 -3.55
CA LEU A 33 -1.87 8.40 -3.53
C LEU A 33 -2.54 7.70 -4.73
N LYS A 34 -1.80 6.81 -5.37
CA LYS A 34 -2.28 5.87 -6.38
C LYS A 34 -1.82 4.48 -6.02
N ILE A 35 -2.75 3.54 -5.99
CA ILE A 35 -2.48 2.12 -5.78
C ILE A 35 -2.89 1.39 -7.05
N TRP A 36 -1.97 0.58 -7.56
CA TRP A 36 -2.22 -0.40 -8.60
C TRP A 36 -1.94 -1.79 -8.04
N MET A 37 -2.76 -2.77 -8.40
CA MET A 37 -2.61 -4.14 -7.97
C MET A 37 -2.94 -5.10 -9.12
N GLU A 38 -2.20 -6.19 -9.20
CA GLU A 38 -2.43 -7.28 -10.15
C GLU A 38 -2.47 -8.61 -9.41
N ASP A 39 -3.49 -9.42 -9.72
CA ASP A 39 -3.54 -10.83 -9.38
C ASP A 39 -2.56 -11.61 -10.28
N CYS A 40 -1.53 -12.22 -9.70
CA CYS A 40 -0.50 -12.93 -10.46
C CYS A 40 -1.02 -14.20 -11.15
N SER A 41 -2.11 -14.80 -10.66
CA SER A 41 -2.72 -16.01 -11.21
C SER A 41 -3.65 -15.68 -12.38
N SER A 42 -4.60 -14.77 -12.18
CA SER A 42 -5.61 -14.43 -13.19
C SER A 42 -5.21 -13.30 -14.14
N LYS A 43 -4.14 -12.57 -13.81
CA LYS A 43 -3.69 -11.33 -14.49
C LYS A 43 -4.72 -10.19 -14.47
N LYS A 44 -5.76 -10.29 -13.64
CA LYS A 44 -6.69 -9.17 -13.40
C LYS A 44 -5.96 -8.04 -12.70
N GLN A 45 -6.27 -6.81 -13.11
CA GLN A 45 -5.62 -5.60 -12.62
C GLN A 45 -6.66 -4.60 -12.10
N TRP A 46 -6.29 -3.90 -11.04
CA TRP A 46 -7.09 -2.84 -10.42
C TRP A 46 -6.20 -1.63 -10.18
N CYS A 47 -6.76 -0.44 -10.37
CA CYS A 47 -6.07 0.82 -10.12
C CYS A 47 -7.02 1.80 -9.45
N LYS A 48 -6.56 2.44 -8.38
CA LYS A 48 -7.23 3.58 -7.76
C LYS A 48 -6.21 4.70 -7.60
N GLY A 49 -6.45 5.82 -8.26
CA GLY A 49 -5.57 7.00 -8.24
C GLY A 49 -6.21 8.22 -7.60
N ASP A 50 -5.43 9.31 -7.59
CA ASP A 50 -5.83 10.64 -7.15
C ASP A 50 -6.42 10.72 -5.73
N MET A 51 -6.06 9.77 -4.86
CA MET A 51 -6.57 9.73 -3.49
C MET A 51 -5.88 10.78 -2.63
N LEU A 52 -6.66 11.62 -1.98
CA LEU A 52 -6.23 12.53 -0.93
C LEU A 52 -6.05 11.77 0.39
N LYS A 53 -5.41 12.40 1.37
CA LYS A 53 -5.14 11.76 2.67
C LYS A 53 -6.43 11.29 3.33
N GLU A 54 -7.48 12.08 3.22
CA GLU A 54 -8.80 11.85 3.79
C GLU A 54 -9.53 10.65 3.17
N ASP A 55 -9.13 10.22 1.97
CA ASP A 55 -9.72 9.07 1.29
C ASP A 55 -9.23 7.72 1.84
N TYR A 56 -8.05 7.69 2.48
CA TYR A 56 -7.45 6.47 3.02
C TYR A 56 -7.07 6.55 4.50
N VAL A 57 -7.12 7.74 5.11
CA VAL A 57 -6.92 7.95 6.54
C VAL A 57 -8.27 8.19 7.21
N THR A 58 -8.60 7.31 8.15
CA THR A 58 -9.75 7.43 9.05
C THR A 58 -9.28 7.70 10.46
N SER A 59 -10.18 8.05 11.37
CA SER A 59 -9.86 8.20 12.80
C SER A 59 -9.24 6.93 13.41
N ALA A 60 -9.54 5.74 12.85
CA ALA A 60 -9.02 4.47 13.34
C ALA A 60 -7.56 4.18 12.94
N ASN A 61 -7.05 4.77 11.85
CA ASN A 61 -5.68 4.55 11.37
C ASN A 61 -4.84 5.85 11.37
N THR A 62 -5.36 6.94 11.95
CA THR A 62 -4.66 8.22 12.01
C THR A 62 -3.44 8.13 12.93
N ILE A 63 -2.26 8.41 12.37
CA ILE A 63 -1.01 8.60 13.10
C ILE A 63 -0.78 10.11 13.29
N PRO A 64 -0.60 10.61 14.54
CA PRO A 64 -0.33 12.02 14.80
C PRO A 64 0.90 12.52 14.04
N ASN A 65 0.79 13.70 13.43
CA ASN A 65 1.84 14.35 12.62
C ASN A 65 2.34 13.55 11.40
N ALA A 66 1.68 12.45 11.03
CA ALA A 66 2.08 11.67 9.87
C ALA A 66 1.67 12.37 8.56
N SER A 67 2.64 12.51 7.67
CA SER A 67 2.44 12.95 6.29
C SER A 67 1.95 11.77 5.42
N PRO A 68 1.36 12.02 4.24
CA PRO A 68 1.07 10.97 3.25
C PRO A 68 2.27 10.05 2.97
N ALA A 69 3.48 10.62 2.95
CA ALA A 69 4.72 9.87 2.73
C ALA A 69 5.02 8.85 3.83
N ASP A 70 4.58 9.11 5.07
CA ASP A 70 4.78 8.20 6.19
C ASP A 70 3.89 6.97 6.05
N TYR A 71 2.63 7.13 5.64
CA TYR A 71 1.70 6.02 5.37
C TYR A 71 2.21 5.09 4.28
N VAL A 72 2.84 5.62 3.22
CA VAL A 72 3.44 4.80 2.15
C VAL A 72 4.69 4.06 2.62
N LYS A 73 5.39 4.59 3.62
CA LYS A 73 6.60 3.98 4.19
C LYS A 73 6.33 2.98 5.30
N VAL A 74 5.13 2.98 5.91
CA VAL A 74 4.80 1.99 6.94
C VAL A 74 4.92 0.61 6.32
N LYS A 75 6.07 -0.02 6.59
CA LYS A 75 6.25 -1.46 6.41
C LYS A 75 5.10 -2.09 7.17
N VAL A 76 4.26 -2.80 6.44
CA VAL A 76 3.26 -3.69 6.97
C VAL A 76 3.96 -4.58 8.02
N TYR A 77 3.79 -4.25 9.30
CA TYR A 77 4.26 -5.04 10.44
C TYR A 77 3.62 -6.45 10.46
N LEU A 78 2.74 -6.76 9.51
CA LEU A 78 2.08 -8.06 9.35
C LEU A 78 2.96 -9.12 8.67
N GLN A 79 4.12 -8.75 8.09
CA GLN A 79 5.07 -9.76 7.58
C GLN A 79 5.87 -10.43 8.72
N ALA A 80 5.90 -9.84 9.92
CA ALA A 80 6.67 -10.37 11.05
C ALA A 80 5.91 -11.39 11.92
N LEU A 81 4.62 -11.64 11.63
CA LEU A 81 3.80 -12.62 12.36
C LEU A 81 3.51 -13.88 11.53
N SER A 82 4.06 -13.99 10.32
CA SER A 82 3.90 -15.17 9.44
C SER A 82 5.06 -16.16 9.51
N ASP A 83 6.15 -15.82 10.20
CA ASP A 83 7.38 -16.63 10.22
C ASP A 83 7.58 -17.41 11.54
N ASP A 84 6.66 -17.28 12.50
CA ASP A 84 6.62 -18.07 13.74
C ASP A 84 5.36 -18.96 13.77
N ASN A 85 5.39 -20.09 13.06
CA ASN A 85 4.71 -21.35 13.44
C ASN A 85 5.27 -22.55 12.68
#